data_AF-A0A963QY80-F1
#
_entry.id   AF-A0A963QY80-F1
#
_cell.length_a   1.000
_cell.length_b   1.000
_cell.length_c   1.000
_cell.angle_alpha   90.00
_cell.angle_beta   90.00
_cell.angle_gamma   90.00
#
_symmetry.space_group_name_H-M   'P 1'
#
loop_
_entity.id
_entity.type
_entity.pdbx_description
1 polymer ?
#
loop_
_entity_poly.entity_id
_entity_poly.type
_entity_poly.pdbx_seq_one_letter_code
_entity_poly.pdbx_strand_id
1 'polypeptide(L)'
;MFLRFDSERERDAFVETVRQKEPQASARLRVSKSTPTVVTIRAANANETARLSRIARGRARIHGDFECRTFHDPSDTGPVGSPAT
;
A
#
# COMPACT_ATOMS: atom_id res chain seq x y z
N MET A 1 5.05 0.57 2.28
CA MET A 1 4.23 1.70 2.78
C MET A 1 4.28 1.74 4.29
N PHE A 2 4.34 2.93 4.88
CA PHE A 2 4.25 3.17 6.32
C PHE A 2 3.01 4.02 6.63
N LEU A 3 2.24 3.58 7.61
CA LEU A 3 0.99 4.21 8.04
C LEU A 3 1.10 4.58 9.51
N ARG A 4 0.82 5.83 9.84
CA ARG A 4 0.72 6.32 11.21
C ARG A 4 -0.72 6.67 11.53
N PHE A 5 -1.24 6.11 12.61
CA PHE A 5 -2.60 6.35 13.10
C PHE A 5 -2.56 7.31 14.29
N ASP A 6 -3.66 8.03 14.54
CA ASP A 6 -3.75 8.92 15.69
C ASP A 6 -3.95 8.12 17.00
N SER A 7 -4.46 6.89 16.91
CA SER A 7 -4.59 5.97 18.05
C SER A 7 -4.34 4.51 17.70
N GLU A 8 -4.02 3.67 18.70
CA GLU A 8 -3.90 2.22 18.53
C GLU A 8 -5.22 1.58 18.11
N ARG A 9 -6.34 2.11 18.59
CA ARG A 9 -7.68 1.64 18.21
C ARG A 9 -7.96 1.82 16.72
N GLU A 10 -7.58 2.96 16.14
CA GLU A 10 -7.72 3.18 14.69
C GLU A 10 -6.78 2.31 13.87
N ARG A 11 -5.55 2.10 14.37
CA ARG A 11 -4.62 1.13 13.79
C ARG A 11 -5.22 -0.27 13.77
N ASP A 12 -5.79 -0.74 14.88
CA ASP A 12 -6.38 -2.08 14.97
C ASP A 12 -7.59 -2.22 14.06
N ALA A 13 -8.46 -1.21 14.01
CA ALA A 13 -9.58 -1.18 13.06
C ALA A 13 -9.10 -1.26 11.61
N PHE A 14 -7.98 -0.61 11.26
CA PHE A 14 -7.38 -0.74 9.95
C PHE A 14 -6.83 -2.15 9.69
N VAL A 15 -6.08 -2.73 10.64
CA VAL A 15 -5.52 -4.09 10.51
C VAL A 15 -6.64 -5.10 10.27
N GLU A 16 -7.72 -5.03 11.04
CA GLU A 16 -8.89 -5.89 10.86
C GLU A 16 -9.59 -5.66 9.52
N THR A 17 -9.73 -4.40 9.09
CA THR A 17 -10.29 -4.09 7.76
C THR A 17 -9.44 -4.69 6.64
N VAL A 18 -8.11 -4.60 6.73
CA VAL A 18 -7.18 -5.21 5.75
C VAL A 18 -7.27 -6.72 5.80
N ARG A 19 -7.39 -7.33 6.99
CA ARG A 19 -7.56 -8.78 7.13
C ARG A 19 -8.84 -9.30 6.46
N GLN A 20 -9.92 -8.54 6.54
CA GLN A 20 -11.20 -8.90 5.92
C GLN A 20 -11.21 -8.69 4.40
N LYS A 21 -10.69 -7.55 3.93
CA LYS A 21 -10.78 -7.15 2.51
C LYS A 21 -9.62 -7.63 1.66
N GLU A 22 -8.43 -7.73 2.25
CA GLU A 22 -7.16 -8.01 1.57
C GLU A 22 -6.34 -9.03 2.40
N PRO A 23 -6.83 -10.28 2.57
CA PRO A 23 -6.20 -11.28 3.45
C PRO A 23 -4.76 -11.65 3.03
N GLN A 24 -4.46 -11.54 1.73
CA GLN A 24 -3.10 -11.75 1.23
C GLN A 24 -2.14 -10.62 1.66
N ALA A 25 -2.65 -9.40 1.80
CA ALA A 25 -1.89 -8.25 2.26
C ALA A 25 -1.71 -8.26 3.78
N SER A 26 -2.72 -8.72 4.53
CA SER A 26 -2.66 -8.79 6.00
C SER A 26 -1.54 -9.70 6.51
N ALA A 27 -1.21 -10.79 5.79
CA ALA A 27 -0.09 -11.67 6.15
C ALA A 27 1.28 -10.93 6.18
N ARG A 28 1.40 -9.88 5.37
CA ARG A 28 2.61 -9.05 5.23
C ARG A 28 2.56 -7.77 6.07
N LEU A 29 1.48 -7.56 6.81
CA LEU A 29 1.32 -6.43 7.72
C LEU A 29 2.22 -6.64 8.95
N ARG A 30 2.89 -5.57 9.38
CA ARG A 30 3.71 -5.54 10.59
C ARG A 30 3.42 -4.27 11.38
N VAL A 31 3.10 -4.42 12.66
CA VAL A 31 2.98 -3.31 13.61
C VAL A 31 4.36 -3.03 14.21
N SER A 32 4.74 -1.76 14.31
CA SER A 32 6.01 -1.40 14.95
C SER A 32 5.95 -1.65 16.46
N LYS A 33 6.96 -2.34 17.01
CA LYS A 33 7.06 -2.62 18.45
C LYS A 33 7.37 -1.37 19.28
N SER A 34 8.13 -0.43 18.72
CA SER A 34 8.53 0.82 19.39
C SER A 34 7.50 1.94 19.23
N THR A 35 6.57 1.80 18.28
CA THR A 35 5.53 2.81 18.02
C THR A 35 4.25 2.08 17.61
N PRO A 36 3.41 1.67 18.56
CA PRO A 36 2.28 0.78 18.26
C PRO A 36 1.18 1.45 17.42
N THR A 37 1.22 2.76 17.22
CA THR A 37 0.35 3.48 16.27
C THR A 37 0.84 3.42 14.82
N VAL A 38 1.92 2.68 14.56
CA VAL A 38 2.55 2.59 13.25
C VAL A 38 2.42 1.18 12.67
N VAL A 39 2.02 1.13 11.41
CA VAL A 39 1.94 -0.09 10.61
C VAL A 39 2.81 0.04 9.37
N THR A 40 3.56 -1.01 9.09
CA THR A 40 4.23 -1.20 7.80
C THR A 40 3.54 -2.32 7.05
N ILE A 41 3.29 -2.10 5.76
CA ILE A 41 2.78 -3.14 4.86
C ILE A 41 3.58 -3.15 3.57
N ARG A 42 4.00 -4.35 3.16
CA ARG A 42 4.67 -4.61 1.89
C ARG A 42 3.63 -5.10 0.89
N ALA A 43 3.17 -4.19 0.04
CA ALA A 43 2.29 -4.54 -1.07
C ALA A 43 3.06 -5.34 -2.13
N ALA A 44 2.38 -6.23 -2.83
CA ALA A 44 2.98 -7.10 -3.84
C ALA A 44 3.11 -6.40 -5.19
N ASN A 45 2.20 -5.46 -5.47
CA ASN A 45 2.13 -4.72 -6.73
C ASN A 45 1.41 -3.38 -6.53
N ALA A 46 1.41 -2.56 -7.59
CA ALA A 46 0.78 -1.24 -7.62
C ALA A 46 -0.74 -1.28 -7.34
N ASN A 47 -1.44 -2.30 -7.83
CA ASN A 47 -2.90 -2.44 -7.62
C ASN A 47 -3.23 -2.67 -6.14
N GLU A 48 -2.50 -3.58 -5.48
CA GLU A 48 -2.66 -3.82 -4.05
C GLU A 48 -2.30 -2.57 -3.23
N THR A 49 -1.25 -1.84 -3.62
CA THR A 49 -0.91 -0.54 -3.01
C THR A 49 -2.07 0.46 -3.12
N ALA A 50 -2.71 0.57 -4.28
CA ALA A 50 -3.84 1.47 -4.49
C ALA A 50 -5.06 1.09 -3.62
N ARG A 51 -5.35 -0.21 -3.49
CA ARG A 51 -6.42 -0.72 -2.62
C ARG A 51 -6.16 -0.42 -1.15
N LEU A 52 -4.95 -0.73 -0.67
CA LEU A 52 -4.53 -0.45 0.71
C LEU A 52 -4.55 1.05 1.03
N SER A 53 -4.11 1.88 0.07
CA SER A 53 -4.16 3.35 0.21
C SER A 53 -5.60 3.84 0.31
N ARG A 54 -6.53 3.27 -0.47
CA ARG A 54 -7.96 3.60 -0.39
C ARG A 54 -8.55 3.21 0.97
N ILE A 55 -8.14 2.09 1.55
CA ILE A 55 -8.56 1.66 2.89
C ILE A 55 -7.97 2.58 3.99
N ALA A 56 -6.73 3.05 3.82
CA ALA A 56 -6.04 3.91 4.77
C ALA A 56 -6.50 5.39 4.72
N ARG A 57 -7.10 5.82 3.60
CA ARG A 57 -7.51 7.20 3.37
C ARG A 57 -8.47 7.70 4.46
N GLY A 58 -8.14 8.85 5.05
CA GLY A 58 -8.95 9.46 6.12
C GLY A 58 -8.88 8.75 7.47
N ARG A 59 -8.05 7.71 7.62
CA ARG A 59 -7.83 6.96 8.87
C ARG A 59 -6.37 6.96 9.33
N ALA A 60 -5.43 7.13 8.39
CA ALA A 60 -4.01 7.14 8.68
C ALA A 60 -3.31 8.28 7.95
N ARG A 61 -2.26 8.82 8.58
CA ARG A 61 -1.24 9.61 7.88
C ARG A 61 -0.30 8.64 7.17
N ILE A 62 -0.28 8.70 5.86
CA ILE A 62 0.58 7.87 5.02
C ILE A 62 1.92 8.59 4.93
N HIS A 63 2.98 7.99 5.47
CA HIS A 63 4.35 8.51 5.38
C HIS A 63 5.20 7.54 4.55
N GLY A 64 5.99 8.07 3.62
CA GLY A 64 6.83 7.28 2.73
C GLY A 64 6.53 7.58 1.27
N ASP A 65 7.60 7.69 0.47
CA ASP A 65 7.54 8.06 -0.93
C ASP A 65 6.54 7.21 -1.70
N PHE A 66 5.65 7.91 -2.39
CA PHE A 66 4.75 7.37 -3.38
C PHE A 66 5.54 7.10 -4.67
N GLU A 67 6.65 6.35 -4.59
CA GLU A 67 7.09 5.61 -5.76
C GLU A 67 6.16 4.40 -5.88
N CYS A 68 4.98 4.67 -6.45
CA CYS A 68 4.39 3.70 -7.35
C CYS A 68 5.38 3.58 -8.52
N ARG A 69 6.53 2.93 -8.29
CA ARG A 69 7.23 2.29 -9.37
C ARG A 69 6.25 1.23 -9.82
N THR A 70 5.44 1.59 -10.82
CA THR A 70 5.15 0.65 -11.88
C THR A 70 6.48 -0.04 -12.13
N PHE A 71 6.61 -1.26 -11.64
CA PHE A 71 7.58 -2.17 -12.22
C PHE A 71 7.10 -2.29 -13.67
N HIS A 72 7.56 -1.38 -14.52
CA HIS A 72 7.63 -1.65 -15.93
C HIS A 72 8.54 -2.87 -15.99
N ASP A 73 7.94 -4.02 -16.25
CA ASP A 73 8.68 -5.16 -16.73
C ASP A 73 9.41 -4.66 -18.00
N PRO A 74 10.74 -4.70 -18.07
CA PRO A 74 11.44 -4.25 -19.27
C PRO A 74 11.17 -5.14 -20.49
N SER A 75 10.32 -6.17 -20.40
CA SER A 75 10.04 -7.10 -21.50
C SER A 75 8.91 -6.68 -22.44
N ASP A 76 8.20 -5.57 -22.20
CA ASP A 76 7.15 -5.09 -23.11
C ASP A 76 7.57 -3.80 -23.84
N THR A 77 8.69 -3.87 -24.56
CA THR A 77 9.00 -2.92 -25.64
C THR A 77 8.40 -3.45 -26.94
N GLY A 78 7.07 -3.45 -27.03
CA GLY A 78 6.44 -3.39 -28.35
C GLY A 78 6.95 -2.13 -29.07
N PRO A 79 7.33 -2.20 -30.37
CA PRO A 79 7.93 -1.08 -31.06
C PRO A 79 6.94 0.09 -31.12
N VAL A 80 7.32 1.21 -30.50
CA VAL A 80 6.59 2.48 -30.61
C VAL A 80 6.93 3.09 -31.98
N GLY A 81 6.17 2.74 -33.01
CA GLY A 81 6.13 3.43 -34.29
C GLY A 81 4.66 3.49 -34.73
N SER A 82 4.05 4.61 -35.10
CA SER A 82 4.56 5.91 -35.55
C SER A 82 3.47 6.95 -35.27
N PRO A 83 3.78 8.27 -35.24
CA PRO A 83 2.74 9.29 -35.15
C PRO A 83 1.89 9.29 -36.42
N ALA A 84 0.57 9.31 -36.24
CA ALA A 84 -0.38 9.50 -37.31
C ALA A 84 -0.12 10.86 -37.99
N THR A 85 0.02 10.84 -39.32
CA THR A 85 -0.12 12.01 -40.20
C THR A 85 -1.40 11.84 -41.01
#